data_AF-A0A838WPG6-F1
#
_entry.id   AF-A0A838WPG6-F1
#
_cell.length_a   1.000
_cell.length_b   1.000
_cell.length_c   1.000
_cell.angle_alpha   90.00
_cell.angle_beta   90.00
_cell.angle_gamma   90.00
#
_symmetry.space_group_name_H-M   'P 1'
#
loop_
_entity.id
_entity.type
_entity.pdbx_description
1 polymer ?
#
loop_
_entity_poly.entity_id
_entity_poly.type
_entity_poly.pdbx_seq_one_letter_code
_entity_poly.pdbx_strand_id
1 'polypeptide(L)'
;AAAEHHGIDAARPCPICAQTMREVKWIHGENLGRRSGTARSAEEIDTIVGEVGPVTVHVVEVCPHCRWNHLLREVTAVPVV
;
A
#
# COMPACT_ATOMS: atom_id res chain seq x y z
N ALA A 1 6.19 -5.77 10.54
CA ALA A 1 6.47 -5.10 9.24
C ALA A 1 5.18 -4.55 8.63
N ALA A 2 5.27 -3.61 7.67
CA ALA A 2 4.10 -2.99 7.02
C ALA A 2 3.10 -4.01 6.43
N ALA A 3 3.60 -5.14 5.89
CA ALA A 3 2.80 -6.24 5.38
C ALA A 3 1.92 -6.94 6.43
N GLU A 4 2.35 -6.95 7.69
CA GLU A 4 1.62 -7.58 8.80
C GLU A 4 0.51 -6.66 9.34
N HIS A 5 0.73 -5.34 9.30
CA HIS A 5 -0.17 -4.36 9.97
C HIS A 5 -1.14 -3.69 8.99
N HIS A 6 -0.71 -3.48 7.74
CA HIS A 6 -1.49 -2.78 6.71
C HIS A 6 -1.70 -3.62 5.45
N GLY A 7 -1.16 -4.84 5.41
CA GLY A 7 -1.32 -5.73 4.28
C GLY A 7 -2.62 -6.53 4.33
N ILE A 8 -3.17 -6.90 3.17
CA ILE A 8 -4.24 -7.90 3.02
C ILE A 8 -3.71 -9.11 2.25
N ASP A 9 -4.36 -10.28 2.30
CA ASP A 9 -3.90 -11.44 1.52
C ASP A 9 -3.90 -11.14 0.02
N ALA A 10 -2.78 -11.45 -0.64
CA ALA A 10 -2.67 -11.33 -2.08
C ALA A 10 -3.39 -12.49 -2.77
N ALA A 11 -3.88 -12.26 -4.00
CA ALA A 11 -4.64 -13.25 -4.75
C ALA A 11 -3.84 -14.48 -5.20
N ARG A 12 -2.50 -14.40 -5.19
CA ARG A 12 -1.59 -15.47 -5.66
C ARG A 12 -0.42 -15.69 -4.70
N PRO A 13 0.14 -16.91 -4.66
CA PRO A 13 1.31 -17.20 -3.84
C PRO A 13 2.57 -16.52 -4.39
N CYS A 14 3.60 -16.45 -3.55
CA CYS A 14 4.89 -15.89 -3.91
C CYS A 14 5.53 -16.66 -5.08
N PRO A 15 5.98 -15.96 -6.15
CA PRO A 15 6.61 -16.62 -7.29
C PRO A 15 8.00 -17.20 -6.96
N ILE A 16 8.56 -16.86 -5.79
CA ILE A 16 9.90 -17.30 -5.36
C ILE A 16 9.83 -18.49 -4.39
N CYS A 17 8.96 -18.44 -3.38
CA CYS A 17 8.92 -19.45 -2.31
C CYS A 17 7.54 -20.11 -2.12
N ALA A 18 6.56 -19.80 -2.97
CA ALA A 18 5.20 -20.33 -2.95
C ALA A 18 4.38 -20.07 -1.66
N GLN A 19 4.88 -19.25 -0.73
CA GLN A 19 4.15 -18.85 0.48
C GLN A 19 3.12 -17.75 0.18
N THR A 20 2.14 -17.58 1.09
CA THR A 20 1.17 -16.49 1.03
C THR A 20 1.87 -15.13 1.08
N MET A 21 1.41 -14.20 0.25
CA MET A 21 1.89 -12.82 0.20
C MET A 21 0.83 -11.86 0.72
N ARG A 22 1.24 -10.61 0.96
CA ARG A 22 0.36 -9.53 1.35
C ARG A 22 0.39 -8.39 0.34
N GLU A 23 -0.75 -7.81 0.00
CA GLU A 23 -0.83 -6.55 -0.73
C GLU A 23 -0.81 -5.39 0.27
N VAL A 24 0.14 -4.47 0.10
CA VAL A 24 0.37 -3.32 0.99
C VAL A 24 0.24 -2.04 0.18
N LYS A 25 -0.48 -1.05 0.72
CA LYS A 25 -0.67 0.27 0.09
C LYS A 25 0.31 1.27 0.67
N TRP A 26 1.10 1.91 -0.19
CA TRP A 26 2.07 2.95 0.19
C TRP A 26 1.63 4.29 -0.40
N ILE A 27 1.56 5.32 0.43
CA ILE A 27 1.12 6.65 -0.01
C ILE A 27 2.30 7.53 -0.40
N HIS A 28 2.15 8.30 -1.47
CA HIS A 28 3.13 9.24 -2.01
C HIS A 28 2.44 10.55 -2.43
N GLY A 29 3.17 11.66 -2.32
CA GLY A 29 2.68 12.99 -2.69
C GLY A 29 3.39 14.10 -1.92
N GLU A 30 3.51 15.28 -2.52
CA GLU A 30 4.19 16.44 -1.92
C GLU A 30 3.41 16.97 -0.70
N ASN A 31 2.08 16.94 -0.76
CA ASN A 31 1.18 17.41 0.30
C ASN A 31 1.22 16.54 1.57
N LEU A 32 1.88 15.38 1.54
CA LEU A 32 1.94 14.44 2.66
C LEU A 32 3.04 14.77 3.69
N GLY A 33 4.06 15.54 3.31
CA GLY A 33 5.25 15.76 4.12
C GLY A 33 5.84 14.44 4.63
N ARG A 34 6.04 14.31 5.94
CA ARG A 34 6.60 13.11 6.58
C ARG A 34 5.78 11.82 6.41
N ARG A 35 4.53 11.92 5.95
CA ARG A 35 3.65 10.75 5.71
C ARG A 35 3.94 10.08 4.37
N SER A 36 4.62 10.77 3.45
CA SER A 36 5.01 10.21 2.15
C SER A 36 5.95 9.03 2.32
N GLY A 37 5.72 7.96 1.56
CA GLY A 37 6.46 6.70 1.67
C GLY A 37 6.07 5.84 2.87
N THR A 38 4.91 6.05 3.50
CA THR A 38 4.41 5.18 4.58
C THR A 38 3.30 4.25 4.09
N ALA A 39 3.23 3.05 4.66
CA ALA A 39 2.14 2.13 4.42
C ALA A 39 0.88 2.55 5.19
N ARG A 40 -0.30 2.37 4.59
CA ARG A 40 -1.59 2.75 5.17
C ARG A 40 -2.69 1.74 4.86
N SER A 41 -3.68 1.64 5.74
CA SER A 41 -4.94 0.95 5.45
C SER A 41 -5.79 1.74 4.45
N ALA A 42 -6.88 1.14 3.95
CA ALA A 42 -7.79 1.85 3.07
C ALA A 42 -8.45 3.04 3.79
N GLU A 43 -8.89 2.83 5.02
CA GLU A 43 -9.58 3.80 5.86
C GLU A 43 -8.66 4.99 6.22
N GLU A 44 -7.38 4.70 6.50
CA GLU A 44 -6.38 5.74 6.74
C GLU A 44 -6.14 6.58 5.47
N ILE A 45 -6.11 5.95 4.29
CA ILE A 45 -5.94 6.66 3.02
C ILE A 45 -7.12 7.60 2.78
N ASP A 46 -8.36 7.12 2.96
CA ASP A 46 -9.56 7.95 2.77
C ASP A 46 -9.56 9.18 3.70
N THR A 47 -9.17 8.98 4.97
CA THR A 47 -9.02 10.07 5.93
C THR A 47 -7.96 11.09 5.47
N ILE A 48 -6.77 10.60 5.08
CA ILE A 48 -5.66 11.45 4.62
C ILE A 48 -6.06 12.25 3.38
N VAL A 49 -6.74 11.60 2.44
CA VAL A 49 -7.18 12.22 1.19
C VAL A 49 -8.21 13.32 1.46
N GLY A 50 -9.11 13.13 2.44
CA GLY A 50 -10.01 14.18 2.91
C GLY A 50 -9.29 15.38 3.52
N GLU A 51 -8.13 15.17 4.15
CA GLU A 51 -7.33 16.24 4.77
C GLU A 51 -6.45 17.01 3.78
N VAL A 52 -5.74 16.31 2.89
CA VAL A 52 -4.68 16.89 2.04
C VAL A 52 -4.99 16.91 0.55
N GLY A 53 -6.16 16.40 0.17
CA GLY A 53 -6.55 16.22 -1.22
C GLY A 53 -5.95 14.94 -1.84
N PRO A 54 -5.93 14.86 -3.19
CA PRO A 54 -5.48 13.66 -3.88
C PRO A 54 -4.07 13.20 -3.52
N VAL A 55 -3.87 11.88 -3.42
CA VAL A 55 -2.57 11.27 -3.17
C VAL A 55 -2.32 10.09 -4.12
N THR A 56 -1.05 9.80 -4.41
CA THR A 56 -0.66 8.61 -5.16
C THR A 56 -0.54 7.42 -4.20
N VAL A 57 -1.07 6.27 -4.59
CA VAL A 57 -1.05 5.03 -3.82
C VAL A 57 -0.41 3.93 -4.66
N HIS A 58 0.70 3.38 -4.16
CA HIS A 58 1.34 2.19 -4.71
C HIS A 58 0.80 0.95 -4.01
N VAL A 59 0.14 0.06 -4.75
CA VAL A 59 -0.26 -1.25 -4.27
C VAL A 59 0.86 -2.23 -4.58
N VAL A 60 1.51 -2.74 -3.53
CA VAL A 60 2.72 -3.57 -3.63
C VAL A 60 2.44 -4.94 -3.02
N GLU A 61 2.68 -6.01 -3.76
CA GLU A 61 2.74 -7.35 -3.19
C GLU A 61 4.05 -7.51 -2.42
N VAL A 62 4.00 -8.06 -1.21
CA VAL A 62 5.15 -8.29 -0.33
C VAL A 62 5.07 -9.69 0.23
N CYS A 63 6.14 -10.47 0.05
CA CYS A 63 6.29 -11.76 0.70
C CYS A 63 7.02 -11.59 2.05
N PRO A 64 6.37 -11.85 3.19
CA PRO A 64 7.01 -11.73 4.51
C PRO A 64 8.10 -12.80 4.74
N HIS A 65 8.07 -13.89 3.97
CA HIS A 65 9.01 -15.01 4.14
C HIS A 65 10.34 -14.79 3.42
N CYS A 66 10.32 -14.45 2.13
CA CYS A 66 11.55 -14.28 1.33
C CYS A 66 11.90 -12.82 1.00
N ARG A 67 11.09 -11.86 1.46
CA ARG A 67 11.24 -10.41 1.22
C ARG A 67 11.09 -9.96 -0.24
N TRP A 68 10.65 -10.84 -1.13
CA TRP A 68 10.27 -10.44 -2.48
C TRP A 68 9.15 -9.41 -2.43
N ASN A 69 9.21 -8.41 -3.31
CA ASN A 69 8.13 -7.45 -3.50
C ASN A 69 7.96 -7.07 -4.96
N HIS A 70 6.76 -6.62 -5.32
CA HIS A 70 6.42 -6.20 -6.67
C HIS A 70 5.32 -5.14 -6.64
N LEU A 71 5.55 -4.03 -7.34
CA LEU A 71 4.54 -3.00 -7.55
C LEU A 71 3.47 -3.55 -8.49
N LEU A 72 2.27 -3.80 -7.98
CA LEU A 72 1.16 -4.35 -8.74
C LEU A 72 0.46 -3.25 -9.56
N ARG A 73 0.21 -2.09 -8.93
CA ARG A 73 -0.39 -0.93 -9.58
C ARG A 73 -0.13 0.35 -8.82
N GLU A 74 -0.17 1.45 -9.55
CA GLU A 74 -0.23 2.81 -9.04
C GLU A 74 -1.64 3.36 -9.29
N VAL A 75 -2.23 4.00 -8.29
CA VAL A 75 -3.53 4.68 -8.42
C VAL A 75 -3.50 6.03 -7.72
N THR A 76 -4.28 6.98 -8.20
CA THR A 76 -4.53 8.23 -7.48
C THR A 76 -5.80 8.08 -6.66
N ALA A 77 -5.70 8.19 -5.34
CA ALA A 77 -6.86 8.27 -4.45
C ALA A 77 -7.33 9.72 -4.37
N VAL A 78 -8.64 9.94 -4.48
CA VAL A 78 -9.28 11.26 -4.49
C VAL A 78 -10.41 11.30 -3.45
N PRO A 79 -10.76 12.48 -2.90
CA PRO A 79 -11.81 12.56 -1.90
C PRO A 79 -13.14 12.05 -2.46
N VAL A 80 -13.85 11.23 -1.70
CA VAL A 80 -15.24 10.87 -2.02
C VAL A 80 -16.09 12.10 -1.71
N VAL A 81 -16.64 12.70 -2.75
CA VAL A 81 -17.53 13.89 -2.68
C VAL A 81 -18.96 13.50 -2.34
#